data_AF-A0A2D7ZR19-F1
#
_entry.id   AF-A0A2D7ZR19-F1
#
_cell.length_a   1.000
_cell.length_b   1.000
_cell.length_c   1.000
_cell.angle_alpha   90.00
_cell.angle_beta   90.00
_cell.angle_gamma   90.00
#
_symmetry.space_group_name_H-M   'P 1'
#
loop_
_entity.id
_entity.type
_entity.pdbx_description
1 polymer ?
#
loop_
_entity_poly.entity_id
_entity_poly.type
_entity_poly.pdbx_seq_one_letter_code
_entity_poly.pdbx_strand_id
1 'polypeptide(L)'
;MDPGLQRSIAYVVMGVTFLVMAYIMGRRMKANRAAMLKANAPKIAGEDALGGGARNPQQFDEPDDEALEEMANLLGEDDSDDEA
;
A
#
# COMPACT_ATOMS: atom_id res chain seq x y z
N MET A 1 56.76 -22.63 -10.22
CA MET A 1 55.81 -23.04 -9.17
C MET A 1 55.33 -24.45 -9.49
N ASP A 2 55.10 -25.27 -8.48
CA ASP A 2 54.58 -26.63 -8.69
C ASP A 2 53.14 -26.58 -9.25
N PRO A 3 52.82 -27.27 -10.37
CA PRO A 3 51.50 -27.22 -10.99
C PRO A 3 50.37 -27.73 -10.10
N GLY A 4 50.64 -28.67 -9.19
CA GLY A 4 49.67 -29.17 -8.22
C GLY A 4 49.35 -28.10 -7.19
N LEU A 5 50.38 -27.44 -6.66
CA LEU A 5 50.23 -26.33 -5.73
C LEU A 5 49.41 -25.18 -6.32
N GLN A 6 49.64 -24.83 -7.59
CA GLN A 6 48.90 -23.76 -8.26
C GLN A 6 47.39 -24.07 -8.36
N ARG A 7 47.03 -25.32 -8.68
CA ARG A 7 45.63 -25.75 -8.75
C ARG A 7 44.96 -25.73 -7.38
N SER A 8 45.64 -26.21 -6.34
CA SER A 8 45.13 -26.19 -4.97
C SER A 8 44.87 -24.75 -4.49
N ILE A 9 45.80 -23.84 -4.75
CA ILE A 9 45.62 -22.41 -4.43
C ILE A 9 44.41 -21.84 -5.17
N ALA A 10 44.27 -22.13 -6.48
CA ALA A 10 43.14 -21.65 -7.27
C ALA A 10 41.78 -22.13 -6.71
N TYR A 11 41.67 -23.41 -6.33
CA TYR A 11 40.44 -23.94 -5.74
C TYR A 11 40.12 -23.33 -4.37
N VAL A 12 41.14 -23.10 -3.53
CA VAL A 12 40.95 -22.43 -2.23
C VAL A 12 40.46 -21.00 -2.42
N VAL A 13 41.09 -20.25 -3.32
CA VAL A 13 40.68 -18.87 -3.63
C VAL A 13 39.25 -18.85 -4.19
N MET A 14 38.91 -19.76 -5.09
CA MET A 14 37.55 -19.88 -5.63
C MET A 14 36.54 -20.17 -4.52
N GLY A 15 36.83 -21.13 -3.63
CA GLY A 15 35.94 -21.48 -2.52
C GLY A 15 35.72 -20.32 -1.55
N VAL A 16 36.78 -19.61 -1.17
CA VAL A 16 36.69 -18.44 -0.30
C VAL A 16 35.88 -17.32 -0.95
N THR A 17 36.13 -17.04 -2.24
CA THR A 17 35.40 -16.01 -2.98
C THR A 17 33.91 -16.34 -3.08
N PHE A 18 33.58 -17.61 -3.33
CA PHE A 18 32.19 -18.08 -3.35
C PHE A 18 31.49 -17.88 -2.00
N LEU A 19 32.15 -18.23 -0.89
CA LEU A 19 31.59 -18.03 0.46
C LEU A 19 31.35 -16.55 0.78
N VAL A 20 32.28 -15.67 0.39
CA VAL A 20 32.12 -14.21 0.55
C VAL A 20 30.92 -13.70 -0.25
N MET A 21 30.78 -14.13 -1.51
CA MET A 21 29.63 -13.76 -2.34
C MET A 21 28.32 -14.28 -1.74
N ALA A 22 28.26 -15.53 -1.32
CA ALA A 22 27.09 -16.13 -0.68
C ALA A 22 26.68 -15.38 0.59
N TYR A 23 27.65 -14.94 1.39
CA TYR A 23 27.40 -14.16 2.60
C TYR A 23 26.82 -12.77 2.31
N ILE A 24 27.40 -12.03 1.36
CA ILE A 24 26.91 -10.71 0.96
C ILE A 24 25.50 -10.82 0.37
N MET A 25 25.28 -11.81 -0.50
CA MET A 25 23.98 -12.06 -1.11
C MET A 25 22.95 -12.45 -0.04
N GLY A 26 23.30 -13.33 0.90
CA GLY A 26 22.42 -13.70 2.02
C GLY A 26 21.99 -12.50 2.87
N ARG A 27 22.90 -11.55 3.14
CA ARG A 27 22.57 -10.30 3.83
C ARG A 27 21.62 -9.41 3.01
N ARG A 28 21.87 -9.28 1.69
CA ARG A 28 21.05 -8.45 0.79
C ARG A 28 19.67 -9.05 0.51
N MET A 29 19.57 -10.38 0.45
CA MET A 29 18.30 -11.10 0.28
C MET A 29 17.33 -10.84 1.44
N LYS A 30 17.81 -10.74 2.69
CA LYS A 30 16.94 -10.43 3.84
C LYS A 30 16.29 -9.05 3.72
N ALA A 31 17.07 -8.04 3.33
CA ALA A 31 16.56 -6.68 3.13
C ALA A 31 15.58 -6.61 1.95
N ASN A 32 15.92 -7.24 0.83
CA ASN A 32 15.03 -7.28 -0.35
C ASN A 32 13.74 -8.06 -0.08
N ARG A 33 13.80 -9.15 0.70
CA ARG A 33 12.62 -9.92 1.10
C ARG A 33 11.70 -9.11 1.99
N ALA A 34 12.25 -8.35 2.95
CA ALA A 34 11.44 -7.46 3.79
C ALA A 34 10.77 -6.34 2.97
N ALA A 35 11.50 -5.73 2.03
CA ALA A 35 10.94 -4.73 1.13
C ALA A 35 9.86 -5.30 0.20
N MET A 36 10.07 -6.50 -0.35
CA MET A 36 9.08 -7.20 -1.17
C MET A 36 7.82 -7.57 -0.38
N LEU A 37 7.98 -8.09 0.84
CA LEU A 37 6.86 -8.42 1.73
C LEU A 37 6.08 -7.16 2.13
N LYS A 38 6.75 -6.03 2.34
CA LYS A 38 6.10 -4.74 2.63
C LYS A 38 5.36 -4.20 1.40
N ALA A 39 5.96 -4.28 0.21
CA ALA A 39 5.34 -3.83 -1.03
C ALA A 39 4.11 -4.67 -1.42
N ASN A 40 4.13 -5.96 -1.10
CA ASN A 40 3.05 -6.90 -1.36
C ASN A 40 2.15 -7.14 -0.13
N ALA A 41 2.33 -6.37 0.95
CA ALA A 41 1.46 -6.47 2.10
C ALA A 41 0.03 -6.06 1.67
N PRO A 42 -1.01 -6.74 2.19
CA PRO A 42 -2.39 -6.35 1.90
C PRO A 42 -2.58 -4.90 2.32
N LYS A 43 -3.12 -4.07 1.41
CA LYS A 43 -3.40 -2.67 1.70
C LYS A 43 -4.42 -2.61 2.84
N ILE A 44 -4.01 -2.07 4.00
CA ILE A 44 -4.91 -1.86 5.13
C ILE A 44 -5.67 -0.56 4.86
N ALA A 45 -7.00 -0.63 4.87
CA ALA A 45 -7.84 0.56 4.73
C ALA A 45 -7.54 1.55 5.86
N GLY A 46 -7.20 2.79 5.51
CA GLY A 46 -6.84 3.85 6.46
C GLY A 46 -5.33 4.07 6.68
N GLU A 47 -4.44 3.23 6.13
CA GLU A 47 -2.99 3.51 6.12
C GLU A 47 -2.55 4.42 4.96
N ASP A 48 -3.39 4.53 3.93
CA ASP A 48 -3.22 5.54 2.88
C ASP A 48 -3.72 6.88 3.41
N ALA A 49 -3.00 7.96 3.12
CA ALA A 49 -3.45 9.32 3.38
C ALA A 49 -4.54 9.71 2.35
N LEU A 50 -5.56 8.87 2.19
CA LEU A 50 -6.83 9.30 1.65
C LEU A 50 -7.45 10.13 2.76
N GLY A 51 -7.27 11.44 2.69
CA GLY A 51 -8.02 12.38 3.50
C GLY A 51 -9.49 12.10 3.25
N GLY A 52 -10.11 11.27 4.10
CA GLY A 52 -11.47 10.75 3.94
C GLY A 52 -12.56 11.81 4.04
N GLY A 53 -12.21 13.08 3.83
CA GLY A 53 -13.15 14.16 3.67
C GLY A 53 -13.68 14.22 2.24
N ALA A 54 -14.88 14.76 2.11
CA ALA A 54 -15.39 15.17 0.81
C ALA A 54 -14.42 16.15 0.15
N ARG A 55 -14.21 15.99 -1.15
CA ARG A 55 -13.37 16.91 -1.95
C ARG A 55 -13.91 18.36 -1.93
N ASN A 56 -15.21 18.49 -1.68
CA ASN A 56 -15.91 19.75 -1.51
C ASN A 56 -16.84 19.62 -0.30
N PRO A 57 -16.35 19.84 0.94
CA PRO A 57 -17.18 19.66 2.13
C PRO A 57 -18.34 20.66 2.20
N GLN A 58 -18.21 21.81 1.53
CA GLN A 58 -19.23 22.86 1.51
C GLN A 58 -20.53 22.44 0.82
N GLN A 59 -20.50 21.43 -0.06
CA GLN A 59 -21.72 20.91 -0.70
C GLN A 59 -22.66 20.19 0.29
N PHE A 60 -22.22 19.99 1.53
CA PHE A 60 -23.01 19.40 2.61
C PHE A 60 -23.40 20.45 3.67
N ASP A 61 -23.04 21.72 3.50
CA ASP A 61 -23.36 22.79 4.45
C ASP A 61 -24.82 23.24 4.32
N GLU A 62 -25.37 23.25 3.10
CA GLU A 62 -26.78 23.59 2.82
C GLU A 62 -27.34 22.62 1.76
N PRO A 63 -28.49 21.98 2.01
CA PRO A 63 -29.15 21.13 1.01
C PRO A 63 -29.62 21.97 -0.17
N ASP A 64 -29.59 21.39 -1.37
CA ASP A 64 -30.15 22.03 -2.56
C ASP A 64 -31.69 21.89 -2.60
N ASP A 65 -32.33 22.63 -3.51
CA ASP A 65 -33.79 22.66 -3.66
C ASP A 65 -34.36 21.25 -3.94
N GLU A 66 -33.61 20.41 -4.66
CA GLU A 66 -33.99 19.02 -4.96
C GLU A 66 -33.98 18.15 -3.70
N ALA A 67 -32.95 18.26 -2.85
CA ALA A 67 -32.92 17.58 -1.56
C ALA A 67 -34.00 18.10 -0.60
N LEU A 68 -34.32 19.39 -0.64
CA LEU A 68 -35.40 19.97 0.16
C LEU A 68 -36.78 19.43 -0.26
N GLU A 69 -37.04 19.31 -1.56
CA GLU A 69 -38.27 18.74 -2.11
C GLU A 69 -38.40 17.25 -1.76
N GLU A 70 -37.30 16.50 -1.79
CA GLU A 70 -37.27 15.10 -1.32
C GLU A 70 -37.60 14.99 0.18
N MET A 71 -37.07 15.90 1.01
CA MET A 71 -37.38 15.93 2.43
C MET A 71 -38.85 16.30 2.72
N ALA A 72 -39.43 17.23 1.96
CA ALA A 72 -40.85 17.61 2.08
C ALA A 72 -41.78 16.44 1.71
N ASN A 73 -41.44 15.72 0.64
CA ASN A 73 -42.13 14.49 0.24
C ASN A 73 -42.02 13.39 1.32
N LEU A 74 -40.86 13.23 1.96
CA LEU A 74 -40.67 12.28 3.06
C LEU A 74 -41.41 12.69 4.35
N LEU A 75 -41.59 13.99 4.58
CA LEU A 75 -42.38 14.53 5.69
C LEU A 75 -43.89 14.44 5.43
N GLY A 76 -44.31 14.13 4.20
CA GLY A 76 -45.71 14.14 3.79
C GLY A 76 -46.32 15.53 3.77
N GLU A 77 -45.50 16.59 3.65
CA GLU A 77 -45.99 17.97 3.60
C GLU A 77 -46.77 18.25 2.30
N ASP A 78 -46.44 17.59 1.18
CA ASP A 78 -47.20 17.65 -0.07
C ASP A 78 -48.61 17.01 0.02
N ASP A 79 -48.85 16.13 1.00
CA ASP A 79 -50.17 15.53 1.25
C ASP A 79 -51.03 16.38 2.22
N SER A 80 -50.46 17.44 2.81
CA SER A 80 -51.08 18.19 3.93
C SER A 80 -51.78 19.51 3.52
N ASP A 81 -51.65 19.93 2.27
CA ASP A 81 -52.29 21.15 1.74
C ASP A 81 -53.77 20.97 1.32
N ASP A 82 -54.36 19.78 1.53
CA ASP A 82 -55.77 19.46 1.17
C ASP A 82 -56.76 19.42 2.37
N GLU A 83 -56.36 19.75 3.60
CA GLU A 83 -57.29 19.88 4.75
C GLU A 83 -57.09 21.17 5.58
N ALA A 84 -57.76 22.27 5.16
CA ALA A 84 -58.20 23.36 6.05
C ALA A 84 -59.32 24.22 5.44
#